data_AF-A0A521VCY0-F1
#
_entry.id   AF-A0A521VCY0-F1
#
_cell.length_a   1.000
_cell.length_b   1.000
_cell.length_c   1.000
_cell.angle_alpha   90.00
_cell.angle_beta   90.00
_cell.angle_gamma   90.00
#
_symmetry.space_group_name_H-M   'P 1'
#
loop_
_entity.id
_entity.type
_entity.pdbx_description
1 polymer ?
#
loop_
_entity_poly.entity_id
_entity_poly.type
_entity_poly.pdbx_seq_one_letter_code
_entity_poly.pdbx_strand_id
1 'polypeptide(L)'
;MTIFDQIFGNSKPATPAPKIRFGRFSDSYHLAAQDAAFDEAVQAFSRGDFVDSYKAFFDYLHNAGEENVRVWREKEDIGFELFQGSKKVTGFANGRKFYAVAIVARANSLQSSFMRRLLDENFELKYSRFALTPANEIAIVFDSYPVDSSPYKLYAALKELATHADKHDDLLIDEFDALEPTDINIRRHLPQAEKETKYRYIKREIETDFGILDNGKLHPGQYATGFTYLLLYLCYKLDYLTKPEGYMMETLERIHRLAFAKDGKNVAQKNLTIRKEFQKLLDRPQEKFFKEMYEVRSTFGITTPIDHEKLALIIGQELPNMKWYLEQGHEQIALAVPGYIVSFSLFYYALPAPDKEFFHLLLQIIEHTYFDELGFRSFVRNGRLEKKAICHEISGITERHCKACPHMQPDVKMLVWNSLPQFAESYLHMVRTLDLSGCA
;
A
#
# COMPACT_ATOMS: atom_id res chain seq x y z
N MET A 1 5.53 6.76 50.96
CA MET A 1 4.47 7.38 50.15
C MET A 1 4.62 8.88 50.26
N THR A 2 5.25 9.46 49.25
CA THR A 2 5.73 10.85 49.27
C THR A 2 4.72 11.71 48.52
N ILE A 3 4.36 12.84 49.13
CA ILE A 3 3.38 13.85 48.69
C ILE A 3 3.68 14.45 47.30
N PHE A 4 4.80 14.09 46.67
CA PHE A 4 5.21 14.51 45.33
C PHE A 4 4.54 13.74 44.17
N ASP A 5 4.04 12.52 44.38
CA ASP A 5 3.38 11.75 43.31
C ASP A 5 1.96 12.27 42.98
N GLN A 6 1.36 13.05 43.88
CA GLN A 6 0.01 13.62 43.68
C GLN A 6 0.00 14.93 42.88
N ILE A 7 1.15 15.55 42.61
CA ILE A 7 1.22 16.86 41.93
C ILE A 7 1.65 16.72 40.46
N PHE A 8 2.25 15.60 40.05
CA PHE A 8 2.70 15.36 38.66
C PHE A 8 2.03 14.18 37.94
N GLY A 9 1.05 13.51 38.56
CA GLY A 9 0.34 12.38 37.97
C GLY A 9 -1.03 12.77 37.42
N ASN A 10 -1.10 13.30 36.20
CA ASN A 10 -2.36 13.26 35.44
C ASN A 10 -2.15 13.29 33.91
N SER A 11 -1.25 12.44 33.41
CA SER A 11 -1.44 11.91 32.06
C SER A 11 -2.50 10.82 32.16
N LYS A 12 -3.74 11.14 31.75
CA LYS A 12 -4.71 10.10 31.40
C LYS A 12 -3.98 9.06 30.54
N PRO A 13 -4.08 7.75 30.82
CA PRO A 13 -3.52 6.76 29.92
C PRO A 13 -4.06 7.07 28.52
N ALA A 14 -3.16 7.32 27.58
CA ALA A 14 -3.54 7.60 26.21
C ALA A 14 -4.43 6.44 25.76
N THR A 15 -5.65 6.74 25.32
CA THR A 15 -6.50 5.72 24.70
C THR A 15 -5.66 5.02 23.64
N PRO A 16 -5.51 3.68 23.68
CA PRO A 16 -4.68 3.00 22.71
C PRO A 16 -5.19 3.35 21.32
N ALA A 17 -4.27 3.76 20.44
CA ALA A 17 -4.62 4.16 19.09
C ALA A 17 -5.37 3.03 18.37
N PRO A 18 -6.35 3.36 17.51
CA PRO A 18 -7.05 2.36 16.70
C PRO A 18 -6.05 1.49 15.94
N LYS A 19 -6.28 0.17 15.91
CA LYS A 19 -5.48 -0.77 15.12
C LYS A 19 -5.99 -0.82 13.69
N ILE A 20 -5.77 0.26 12.94
CA ILE A 20 -6.15 0.37 11.52
C ILE A 20 -4.90 0.32 10.65
N ARG A 21 -4.94 -0.49 9.59
CA ARG A 21 -3.85 -0.63 8.63
C ARG A 21 -4.03 0.35 7.46
N PHE A 22 -2.94 1.04 7.12
CA PHE A 22 -2.89 1.98 5.99
C PHE A 22 -1.81 1.56 4.99
N GLY A 23 -2.07 1.89 3.72
CA GLY A 23 -1.17 1.61 2.61
C GLY A 23 -1.06 0.15 2.23
N ARG A 24 -0.34 -0.06 1.12
CA ARG A 24 -0.02 -1.37 0.57
C ARG A 24 1.03 -2.07 1.44
N PHE A 25 0.99 -3.39 1.44
CA PHE A 25 2.00 -4.20 2.11
C PHE A 25 3.36 -4.05 1.41
N SER A 26 4.43 -4.08 2.19
CA SER A 26 5.81 -4.13 1.70
C SER A 26 6.57 -5.20 2.48
N ASP A 27 7.23 -6.07 1.74
CA ASP A 27 8.16 -7.07 2.25
C ASP A 27 9.59 -6.54 2.36
N SER A 28 9.86 -5.26 2.06
CA SER A 28 11.22 -4.70 2.13
C SER A 28 11.76 -4.48 3.55
N TYR A 29 10.90 -4.60 4.58
CA TYR A 29 11.29 -4.41 5.97
C TYR A 29 11.60 -5.75 6.62
N HIS A 30 12.80 -6.28 6.35
CA HIS A 30 13.24 -7.55 6.93
C HIS A 30 13.79 -7.35 8.35
N LEU A 31 13.45 -8.29 9.23
CA LEU A 31 14.15 -8.44 10.50
C LEU A 31 15.45 -9.20 10.25
N ALA A 32 16.47 -8.96 11.08
CA ALA A 32 17.74 -9.68 11.01
C ALA A 32 17.59 -11.22 11.05
N ALA A 33 16.55 -11.72 11.71
CA ALA A 33 16.22 -13.15 11.72
C ALA A 33 15.71 -13.67 10.36
N GLN A 34 14.98 -12.85 9.60
CA GLN A 34 14.53 -13.22 8.25
C GLN A 34 15.71 -13.26 7.30
N ASP A 35 16.61 -12.28 7.34
CA ASP A 35 17.81 -12.27 6.51
C ASP A 35 18.69 -13.50 6.80
N ALA A 36 18.89 -13.83 8.08
CA ALA A 36 19.60 -15.04 8.49
C ALA A 36 18.92 -16.32 7.99
N ALA A 37 17.59 -16.39 8.01
CA ALA A 37 16.84 -17.54 7.50
C ALA A 37 16.99 -17.68 5.97
N PHE A 38 17.06 -16.57 5.23
CA PHE A 38 17.32 -16.62 3.79
C PHE A 38 18.74 -17.11 3.49
N ASP A 39 19.74 -16.63 4.22
CA ASP A 39 21.12 -17.11 4.11
C ASP A 39 21.22 -18.61 4.41
N GLU A 40 20.54 -19.07 5.46
CA GLU A 40 20.46 -20.50 5.80
C GLU A 40 19.81 -21.31 4.67
N ALA A 41 18.71 -20.80 4.10
CA ALA A 41 18.04 -21.44 2.97
C ALA A 41 18.98 -21.61 1.77
N VAL A 42 19.77 -20.59 1.45
CA VAL A 42 20.75 -20.61 0.36
C VAL A 42 21.86 -21.62 0.65
N GLN A 43 22.41 -21.62 1.87
CA GLN A 43 23.48 -22.55 2.26
C GLN A 43 23.01 -24.01 2.25
N ALA A 44 21.82 -24.30 2.78
CA ALA A 44 21.23 -25.63 2.76
C ALA A 44 20.99 -26.12 1.33
N PHE A 45 20.49 -25.25 0.45
CA PHE A 45 20.33 -25.56 -0.96
C PHE A 45 21.65 -25.96 -1.63
N SER A 46 22.72 -25.19 -1.39
CA SER A 46 24.05 -25.48 -1.95
C SER A 46 24.66 -26.81 -1.48
N ARG A 47 24.22 -27.35 -0.34
CA ARG A 47 24.63 -28.68 0.16
C ARG A 47 23.76 -29.83 -0.35
N GLY A 48 22.65 -29.54 -1.02
CA GLY A 48 21.64 -30.54 -1.42
C GLY A 48 20.63 -30.89 -0.32
N ASP A 49 20.63 -30.15 0.80
CA ASP A 49 19.71 -30.33 1.93
C ASP A 49 18.37 -29.63 1.61
N PHE A 50 17.67 -30.07 0.55
CA PHE A 50 16.53 -29.33 -0.02
C PHE A 50 15.38 -29.11 0.97
N VAL A 51 15.05 -30.10 1.79
CA VAL A 51 13.95 -29.99 2.76
C VAL A 51 14.24 -28.91 3.80
N ASP A 52 15.47 -28.82 4.28
CA ASP A 52 15.86 -27.79 5.25
C ASP A 52 15.98 -26.42 4.59
N SER A 53 16.44 -26.37 3.33
CA SER A 53 16.38 -25.15 2.51
C SER A 53 14.95 -24.60 2.41
N TYR A 54 13.95 -25.45 2.18
CA TYR A 54 12.56 -25.01 2.10
C TYR A 54 12.01 -24.49 3.42
N LYS A 55 12.35 -25.12 4.56
CA LYS A 55 11.92 -24.63 5.89
C LYS A 55 12.46 -23.23 6.14
N ALA A 56 13.77 -23.05 6.01
CA ALA A 56 14.43 -21.77 6.22
C ALA A 56 13.91 -20.70 5.24
N PHE A 57 13.59 -21.08 4.01
CA PHE A 57 12.95 -20.19 3.04
C PHE A 57 11.55 -19.74 3.47
N PHE A 58 10.72 -20.62 4.03
CA PHE A 58 9.42 -20.21 4.55
C PHE A 58 9.52 -19.38 5.84
N ASP A 59 10.54 -19.62 6.67
CA ASP A 59 10.84 -18.78 7.83
C ASP A 59 11.23 -17.35 7.41
N TYR A 60 11.98 -17.20 6.31
CA TYR A 60 12.24 -15.90 5.69
C TYR A 60 10.95 -15.18 5.26
N LEU A 61 10.02 -15.88 4.62
CA LEU A 61 8.75 -15.30 4.15
C LEU A 61 7.77 -14.99 5.29
N HIS A 62 7.93 -15.62 6.45
CA HIS A 62 6.98 -15.51 7.55
C HIS A 62 7.05 -14.13 8.22
N ASN A 63 5.90 -13.44 8.24
CA ASN A 63 5.68 -12.19 8.96
C ASN A 63 4.63 -12.43 10.05
N ALA A 64 5.07 -12.40 11.31
CA ALA A 64 4.22 -12.65 12.47
C ALA A 64 3.06 -11.64 12.61
N GLY A 65 3.25 -10.39 12.17
CA GLY A 65 2.21 -9.36 12.17
C GLY A 65 1.14 -9.59 11.11
N GLU A 66 1.48 -10.31 10.04
CA GLU A 66 0.53 -10.66 8.98
C GLU A 66 -0.13 -12.03 9.21
N GLU A 67 0.55 -12.98 9.86
CA GLU A 67 0.16 -14.40 9.89
C GLU A 67 -0.02 -14.92 8.45
N ASN A 68 0.93 -14.56 7.59
CA ASN A 68 0.89 -14.73 6.14
C ASN A 68 1.36 -16.11 5.66
N VAL A 69 2.14 -16.85 6.45
CA VAL A 69 2.71 -18.14 6.07
C VAL A 69 2.41 -19.17 7.16
N ARG A 70 2.00 -20.37 6.76
CA ARG A 70 1.83 -21.53 7.63
C ARG A 70 2.55 -22.71 7.00
N VAL A 71 3.33 -23.43 7.81
CA VAL A 71 4.08 -24.60 7.40
C VAL A 71 3.83 -25.72 8.40
N TRP A 72 3.62 -26.93 7.90
CA TRP A 72 3.46 -28.13 8.72
C TRP A 72 4.17 -29.32 8.08
N ARG A 73 4.41 -30.36 8.87
CA ARG A 73 5.06 -31.58 8.43
C ARG A 73 4.03 -32.67 8.17
N GLU A 74 4.07 -33.27 6.99
CA GLU A 74 3.30 -34.45 6.62
C GLU A 74 4.27 -35.60 6.31
N LYS A 75 4.60 -36.42 7.31
CA LYS A 75 5.60 -37.50 7.19
C LYS A 75 6.98 -36.97 6.72
N GLU A 76 7.37 -37.23 5.47
CA GLU A 76 8.60 -36.76 4.85
C GLU A 76 8.43 -35.46 4.05
N ASP A 77 7.19 -35.00 3.90
CA ASP A 77 6.83 -33.82 3.13
C ASP A 77 6.60 -32.60 4.03
N ILE A 78 6.83 -31.42 3.47
CA ILE A 78 6.42 -30.13 4.02
C ILE A 78 5.14 -29.72 3.31
N GLY A 79 4.06 -29.48 4.06
CA GLY A 79 2.88 -28.80 3.57
C GLY A 79 2.94 -27.31 3.93
N PHE A 80 2.42 -26.45 3.06
CA PHE A 80 2.38 -25.02 3.34
C PHE A 80 1.12 -24.32 2.80
N GLU A 81 0.80 -23.20 3.43
CA GLU A 81 -0.12 -22.19 2.93
C GLU A 81 0.55 -20.81 3.02
N LEU A 82 0.38 -19.98 1.99
CA LEU A 82 0.71 -18.56 2.05
C LEU A 82 -0.48 -17.71 1.59
N PHE A 83 -0.61 -16.51 2.16
CA PHE A 83 -1.72 -15.61 1.89
C PHE A 83 -1.25 -14.38 1.12
N GLN A 84 -1.91 -14.08 0.01
CA GLN A 84 -1.67 -12.89 -0.79
C GLN A 84 -3.01 -12.28 -1.18
N GLY A 85 -3.33 -11.14 -0.55
CA GLY A 85 -4.56 -10.41 -0.79
C GLY A 85 -5.80 -11.27 -0.53
N SER A 86 -6.66 -11.36 -1.53
CA SER A 86 -7.88 -12.17 -1.53
C SER A 86 -7.62 -13.67 -1.77
N LYS A 87 -6.36 -14.07 -2.00
CA LYS A 87 -5.97 -15.45 -2.31
C LYS A 87 -5.06 -16.15 -1.32
N LYS A 88 -5.09 -17.47 -1.43
CA LYS A 88 -4.20 -18.39 -0.72
C LYS A 88 -3.50 -19.29 -1.74
N VAL A 89 -2.18 -19.39 -1.62
CA VAL A 89 -1.41 -20.43 -2.30
C VAL A 89 -1.25 -21.58 -1.33
N THR A 90 -1.44 -22.79 -1.82
CA THR A 90 -1.23 -24.03 -1.07
C THR A 90 -0.25 -24.91 -1.83
N GLY A 91 0.46 -25.77 -1.13
CA GLY A 91 1.42 -26.63 -1.79
C GLY A 91 2.15 -27.58 -0.85
N PHE A 92 3.09 -28.30 -1.46
CA PHE A 92 4.00 -29.16 -0.73
C PHE A 92 5.41 -29.09 -1.31
N ALA A 93 6.39 -29.42 -0.47
CA ALA A 93 7.78 -29.50 -0.85
C ALA A 93 8.46 -30.69 -0.18
N ASN A 94 9.26 -31.43 -0.94
CA ASN A 94 10.04 -32.57 -0.45
C ASN A 94 11.32 -32.77 -1.27
N GLY A 95 12.09 -33.82 -0.96
CA GLY A 95 13.34 -34.15 -1.67
C GLY A 95 13.17 -34.56 -3.15
N ARG A 96 11.96 -34.49 -3.71
CA ARG A 96 11.67 -34.88 -5.11
C ARG A 96 10.95 -33.81 -5.92
N LYS A 97 10.17 -32.93 -5.28
CA LYS A 97 9.36 -31.92 -5.95
C LYS A 97 9.02 -30.75 -5.03
N PHE A 98 9.01 -29.55 -5.60
CA PHE A 98 8.30 -28.40 -5.07
C PHE A 98 7.04 -28.16 -5.90
N TYR A 99 5.89 -27.96 -5.26
CA TYR A 99 4.61 -27.71 -5.91
C TYR A 99 3.83 -26.64 -5.16
N ALA A 100 3.29 -25.67 -5.90
CA ALA A 100 2.45 -24.59 -5.38
C ALA A 100 1.28 -24.34 -6.34
N VAL A 101 0.10 -24.06 -5.78
CA VAL A 101 -1.11 -23.75 -6.53
C VAL A 101 -1.97 -22.73 -5.79
N ALA A 102 -2.55 -21.80 -6.54
CA ALA A 102 -3.64 -20.95 -6.07
C ALA A 102 -4.86 -21.11 -6.99
N ILE A 103 -6.04 -21.25 -6.40
CA ILE A 103 -7.30 -21.25 -7.15
C ILE A 103 -7.76 -19.81 -7.32
N VAL A 104 -8.06 -19.43 -8.57
CA VAL A 104 -8.41 -18.06 -8.94
C VAL A 104 -9.92 -17.88 -8.96
N ALA A 105 -10.62 -18.74 -9.69
CA ALA A 105 -12.08 -18.72 -9.80
C ALA A 105 -12.59 -20.09 -10.22
N ARG A 106 -13.87 -20.36 -9.95
CA ARG A 106 -14.56 -21.55 -10.48
C ARG A 106 -15.38 -21.16 -11.71
N ALA A 107 -15.25 -21.90 -12.80
CA ALA A 107 -16.02 -21.66 -14.00
C ALA A 107 -17.26 -22.57 -14.03
N ASN A 108 -18.44 -21.95 -14.08
CA ASN A 108 -19.71 -22.64 -14.33
C ASN A 108 -19.82 -23.12 -15.78
N SER A 109 -19.19 -22.39 -16.70
CA SER A 109 -19.06 -22.77 -18.10
C SER A 109 -17.72 -22.28 -18.66
N LEU A 110 -17.07 -23.10 -19.47
CA LEU A 110 -15.81 -22.73 -20.12
C LEU A 110 -16.09 -21.89 -21.37
N GLN A 111 -15.90 -20.58 -21.25
CA GLN A 111 -16.09 -19.64 -22.36
C GLN A 111 -14.76 -19.35 -23.06
N SER A 112 -14.76 -19.31 -24.39
CA SER A 112 -13.55 -19.11 -25.18
C SER A 112 -12.86 -17.76 -24.93
N SER A 113 -13.61 -16.75 -24.48
CA SER A 113 -13.11 -15.39 -24.19
C SER A 113 -12.08 -15.38 -23.08
N PHE A 114 -12.45 -15.82 -21.87
CA PHE A 114 -11.53 -15.86 -20.74
C PHE A 114 -10.45 -16.92 -20.95
N MET A 115 -10.77 -18.06 -21.59
CA MET A 115 -9.78 -19.10 -21.88
C MET A 115 -8.66 -18.60 -22.80
N ARG A 116 -8.98 -17.77 -23.81
CA ARG A 116 -7.94 -17.14 -24.65
C ARG A 116 -7.10 -16.16 -23.85
N ARG A 117 -7.72 -15.33 -23.01
CA ARG A 117 -6.99 -14.40 -22.15
C ARG A 117 -6.01 -15.13 -21.23
N LEU A 118 -6.41 -16.23 -20.60
CA LEU A 118 -5.52 -17.03 -19.74
C LEU A 118 -4.33 -17.63 -20.53
N LEU A 119 -4.53 -17.98 -21.80
CA LEU A 119 -3.44 -18.43 -22.68
C LEU A 119 -2.48 -17.29 -23.02
N ASP A 120 -3.00 -16.08 -23.25
CA ASP A 120 -2.17 -14.90 -23.49
C ASP A 120 -1.36 -14.54 -22.24
N GLU A 121 -1.95 -14.59 -21.05
CA GLU A 121 -1.24 -14.37 -19.78
C GLU A 121 -0.13 -15.42 -19.56
N ASN A 122 -0.37 -16.68 -19.93
CA ASN A 122 0.65 -17.73 -19.85
C ASN A 122 1.90 -17.45 -20.68
N PHE A 123 1.81 -16.59 -21.71
CA PHE A 123 2.96 -16.18 -22.50
C PHE A 123 3.85 -15.16 -21.77
N GLU A 124 3.27 -14.38 -20.85
CA GLU A 124 3.95 -13.36 -20.06
C GLU A 124 4.56 -13.92 -18.76
N LEU A 125 3.98 -14.99 -18.21
CA LEU A 125 4.46 -15.64 -16.98
C LEU A 125 5.79 -16.37 -17.21
N LYS A 126 6.73 -16.20 -16.29
CA LYS A 126 8.09 -16.76 -16.38
C LYS A 126 8.27 -18.05 -15.60
N TYR A 127 7.53 -18.22 -14.50
CA TYR A 127 7.71 -19.33 -13.58
C TYR A 127 6.44 -20.17 -13.45
N SER A 128 5.29 -19.51 -13.42
CA SER A 128 3.98 -20.12 -13.16
C SER A 128 3.14 -20.23 -14.43
N ARG A 129 2.00 -20.92 -14.35
CA ARG A 129 1.06 -21.06 -15.47
C ARG A 129 -0.37 -21.18 -14.97
N PHE A 130 -1.30 -20.55 -15.66
CA PHE A 130 -2.72 -20.84 -15.59
C PHE A 130 -3.03 -22.23 -16.14
N ALA A 131 -3.88 -22.95 -15.43
CA ALA A 131 -4.37 -24.28 -15.73
C ALA A 131 -5.85 -24.41 -15.33
N LEU A 132 -6.51 -25.44 -15.85
CA LEU A 132 -7.84 -25.85 -15.40
C LEU A 132 -7.73 -27.12 -14.56
N THR A 133 -8.38 -27.13 -13.40
CA THR A 133 -8.57 -28.36 -12.62
C THR A 133 -9.68 -29.22 -13.26
N PRO A 134 -9.74 -30.53 -12.94
CA PRO A 134 -10.86 -31.37 -13.36
C PRO A 134 -12.24 -30.89 -12.86
N ALA A 135 -12.27 -30.01 -11.86
CA ALA A 135 -13.49 -29.40 -11.32
C ALA A 135 -13.85 -28.06 -12.00
N ASN A 136 -13.25 -27.75 -13.15
CA ASN A 136 -13.38 -26.47 -13.87
C ASN A 136 -12.98 -25.25 -13.03
N GLU A 137 -11.97 -25.41 -12.17
CA GLU A 137 -11.39 -24.27 -11.46
C GLU A 137 -10.19 -23.75 -12.23
N ILE A 138 -10.14 -22.44 -12.41
CA ILE A 138 -8.98 -21.75 -12.93
C ILE A 138 -7.97 -21.71 -11.80
N ALA A 139 -6.79 -22.28 -12.04
CA ALA A 139 -5.70 -22.34 -11.07
C ALA A 139 -4.44 -21.74 -11.69
N ILE A 140 -3.59 -21.13 -10.88
CA ILE A 140 -2.21 -20.79 -11.26
C ILE A 140 -1.26 -21.72 -10.51
N VAL A 141 -0.36 -22.37 -11.25
CA VAL A 141 0.46 -23.48 -10.76
C VAL A 141 1.93 -23.18 -11.00
N PHE A 142 2.74 -23.47 -9.99
CA PHE A 142 4.19 -23.53 -10.10
C PHE A 142 4.67 -24.90 -9.62
N ASP A 143 5.57 -25.53 -10.37
CA ASP A 143 6.24 -26.73 -9.92
C ASP A 143 7.65 -26.86 -10.49
N SER A 144 8.54 -27.45 -9.70
CA SER A 144 9.96 -27.53 -10.02
C SER A 144 10.62 -28.73 -9.35
N TYR A 145 11.68 -29.25 -9.98
CA TYR A 145 12.53 -30.25 -9.35
C TYR A 145 13.41 -29.60 -8.28
N PRO A 146 13.82 -30.33 -7.22
CA PRO A 146 14.57 -29.75 -6.11
C PRO A 146 15.86 -29.06 -6.54
N VAL A 147 16.61 -29.67 -7.47
CA VAL A 147 17.85 -29.12 -8.02
C VAL A 147 17.69 -27.77 -8.72
N ASP A 148 16.47 -27.46 -9.18
CA ASP A 148 16.13 -26.21 -9.86
C ASP A 148 15.29 -25.28 -8.97
N SER A 149 15.17 -25.56 -7.67
CA SER A 149 14.29 -24.85 -6.74
C SER A 149 15.09 -24.05 -5.71
N SER A 150 16.03 -23.23 -6.19
CA SER A 150 16.83 -22.36 -5.32
C SER A 150 15.95 -21.32 -4.63
N PRO A 151 16.30 -20.84 -3.42
CA PRO A 151 15.52 -19.83 -2.70
C PRO A 151 15.20 -18.59 -3.54
N TYR A 152 16.15 -18.12 -4.35
CA TYR A 152 15.94 -17.00 -5.27
C TYR A 152 14.85 -17.28 -6.32
N LYS A 153 14.87 -18.48 -6.93
CA LYS A 153 13.84 -18.87 -7.90
C LYS A 153 12.50 -19.09 -7.21
N LEU A 154 12.48 -19.69 -6.03
CA LEU A 154 11.25 -19.87 -5.25
C LEU A 154 10.60 -18.54 -4.89
N TYR A 155 11.39 -17.55 -4.44
CA TYR A 155 10.87 -16.21 -4.16
C TYR A 155 10.22 -15.60 -5.41
N ALA A 156 10.93 -15.59 -6.55
CA ALA A 156 10.41 -15.04 -7.79
C ALA A 156 9.15 -15.77 -8.28
N ALA A 157 9.15 -17.10 -8.23
CA ALA A 157 8.05 -17.94 -8.70
C ALA A 157 6.80 -17.82 -7.83
N LEU A 158 6.95 -17.86 -6.50
CA LEU A 158 5.82 -17.70 -5.59
C LEU A 158 5.27 -16.28 -5.60
N LYS A 159 6.14 -15.27 -5.74
CA LYS A 159 5.71 -13.88 -5.92
C LYS A 159 4.87 -13.72 -7.17
N GLU A 160 5.35 -14.20 -8.32
CA GLU A 160 4.60 -14.19 -9.58
C GLU A 160 3.26 -14.90 -9.42
N LEU A 161 3.26 -16.16 -8.94
CA LEU A 161 2.04 -16.94 -8.74
C LEU A 161 1.02 -16.23 -7.85
N ALA A 162 1.44 -15.77 -6.66
CA ALA A 162 0.55 -15.25 -5.64
C ALA A 162 -0.06 -13.90 -6.05
N THR A 163 0.77 -12.99 -6.59
CA THR A 163 0.32 -11.65 -7.02
C THR A 163 -0.56 -11.71 -8.27
N HIS A 164 -0.31 -12.63 -9.19
CA HIS A 164 -1.23 -12.85 -10.32
C HIS A 164 -2.53 -13.52 -9.86
N ALA A 165 -2.49 -14.48 -8.93
CA ALA A 165 -3.72 -15.10 -8.42
C ALA A 165 -4.67 -14.07 -7.80
N ASP A 166 -4.12 -13.18 -6.98
CA ASP A 166 -4.80 -12.09 -6.28
C ASP A 166 -5.32 -11.01 -7.24
N LYS A 167 -4.54 -10.66 -8.27
CA LYS A 167 -4.99 -9.65 -9.24
C LYS A 167 -6.09 -10.16 -10.17
N HIS A 168 -5.99 -11.41 -10.60
CA HIS A 168 -6.87 -11.95 -11.63
C HIS A 168 -8.22 -12.41 -11.10
N ASP A 169 -8.38 -12.69 -9.81
CA ASP A 169 -9.69 -13.11 -9.33
C ASP A 169 -10.72 -11.99 -9.40
N ASP A 170 -10.38 -10.81 -8.88
CA ASP A 170 -11.25 -9.65 -8.91
C ASP A 170 -11.53 -9.23 -10.37
N LEU A 171 -10.49 -9.19 -11.22
CA LEU A 171 -10.65 -8.78 -12.63
C LEU A 171 -11.49 -9.76 -13.45
N LEU A 172 -11.27 -11.07 -13.29
CA LEU A 172 -12.00 -12.07 -14.06
C LEU A 172 -13.45 -12.19 -13.59
N ILE A 173 -13.69 -12.14 -12.27
CA ILE A 173 -15.04 -12.27 -11.69
C ILE A 173 -15.90 -11.07 -12.03
N ASP A 174 -15.34 -9.85 -12.02
CA ASP A 174 -16.11 -8.65 -12.39
C ASP A 174 -16.44 -8.60 -13.89
N GLU A 175 -15.65 -9.24 -14.75
CA GLU A 175 -15.82 -9.20 -16.21
C GLU A 175 -16.64 -10.36 -16.79
N PHE A 176 -16.60 -11.54 -16.16
CA PHE A 176 -17.21 -12.76 -16.70
C PHE A 176 -18.24 -13.37 -15.73
N ASP A 177 -19.52 -13.23 -16.05
CA ASP A 177 -20.65 -13.81 -15.28
C ASP A 177 -20.58 -15.34 -15.11
N ALA A 178 -19.79 -16.03 -15.94
CA ALA A 178 -19.59 -17.48 -15.86
C ALA A 178 -18.62 -17.91 -14.74
N LEU A 179 -17.98 -16.97 -14.04
CA LEU A 179 -16.97 -17.23 -13.02
C LEU A 179 -17.52 -16.90 -11.63
N GLU A 180 -17.21 -17.79 -10.68
CA GLU A 180 -17.56 -17.63 -9.27
C GLU A 180 -16.31 -17.45 -8.41
N PRO A 181 -16.37 -16.59 -7.37
CA PRO A 181 -15.27 -16.43 -6.42
C PRO A 181 -14.99 -17.70 -5.64
N THR A 182 -13.71 -17.97 -5.41
CA THR A 182 -13.23 -18.94 -4.42
C THR A 182 -12.70 -18.22 -3.18
N ASP A 183 -12.49 -18.96 -2.08
CA ASP A 183 -11.74 -18.48 -0.91
C ASP A 183 -12.29 -17.24 -0.17
N ILE A 184 -13.60 -17.02 -0.19
CA ILE A 184 -14.26 -15.89 0.49
C ILE A 184 -13.90 -15.80 1.99
N ASN A 185 -13.59 -16.94 2.62
CA ASN A 185 -13.34 -17.06 4.07
C ASN A 185 -11.97 -16.55 4.54
N ILE A 186 -11.04 -16.17 3.64
CA ILE A 186 -9.71 -15.70 4.08
C ILE A 186 -9.67 -14.21 4.41
N ARG A 187 -10.71 -13.47 4.00
CA ARG A 187 -10.91 -12.04 4.23
C ARG A 187 -11.23 -11.76 5.69
N ARG A 188 -10.58 -10.75 6.28
CA ARG A 188 -10.85 -10.30 7.65
C ARG A 188 -11.89 -9.17 7.62
N HIS A 189 -12.90 -9.27 8.49
CA HIS A 189 -13.96 -8.29 8.54
C HIS A 189 -13.47 -6.96 9.13
N LEU A 190 -13.80 -5.86 8.46
CA LEU A 190 -13.65 -4.51 9.01
C LEU A 190 -14.88 -4.14 9.86
N PRO A 191 -14.70 -3.45 11.00
CA PRO A 191 -15.81 -2.92 11.80
C PRO A 191 -16.72 -2.02 10.98
N GLN A 192 -18.03 -2.11 11.20
CA GLN A 192 -19.02 -1.32 10.46
C GLN A 192 -18.79 0.20 10.57
N ALA A 193 -18.42 0.68 11.76
CA ALA A 193 -18.09 2.10 11.97
C ALA A 193 -16.90 2.56 11.12
N GLU A 194 -15.87 1.72 10.97
CA GLU A 194 -14.71 2.02 10.12
C GLU A 194 -15.12 2.09 8.64
N LYS A 195 -15.96 1.15 8.16
CA LYS A 195 -16.48 1.16 6.79
C LYS A 195 -17.25 2.44 6.48
N GLU A 196 -18.10 2.87 7.41
CA GLU A 196 -18.87 4.10 7.26
C GLU A 196 -17.99 5.34 7.21
N THR A 197 -16.99 5.44 8.09
CA THR A 197 -16.02 6.54 8.08
C THR A 197 -15.22 6.56 6.77
N LYS A 198 -14.72 5.42 6.30
CA LYS A 198 -14.03 5.29 5.01
C LYS A 198 -14.92 5.70 3.84
N TYR A 199 -16.16 5.21 3.77
CA TYR A 199 -17.09 5.56 2.69
C TYR A 199 -17.40 7.06 2.65
N ARG A 200 -17.70 7.67 3.81
CA ARG A 200 -17.96 9.11 3.92
C ARG A 200 -16.75 9.92 3.49
N TYR A 201 -15.55 9.50 3.91
CA TYR A 201 -14.30 10.12 3.50
C TYR A 201 -14.13 10.12 1.98
N ILE A 202 -14.28 8.95 1.33
CA ILE A 202 -14.17 8.80 -0.13
C ILE A 202 -15.10 9.78 -0.85
N LYS A 203 -16.38 9.80 -0.47
CA LYS A 203 -17.40 10.65 -1.09
C LYS A 203 -17.06 12.13 -0.91
N ARG A 204 -16.75 12.54 0.33
CA ARG A 204 -16.42 13.92 0.69
C ARG A 204 -15.21 14.45 -0.08
N GLU A 205 -14.13 13.68 -0.16
CA GLU A 205 -12.89 14.14 -0.80
C GLU A 205 -13.05 14.28 -2.31
N ILE A 206 -13.74 13.33 -2.97
CA ILE A 206 -14.02 13.45 -4.41
C ILE A 206 -14.92 14.66 -4.70
N GLU A 207 -15.98 14.84 -3.91
CA GLU A 207 -16.90 15.99 -4.07
C GLU A 207 -16.20 17.32 -3.81
N THR A 208 -15.29 17.37 -2.83
CA THR A 208 -14.48 18.56 -2.52
C THR A 208 -13.61 18.94 -3.73
N ASP A 209 -12.85 18.01 -4.28
CA ASP A 209 -11.97 18.28 -5.41
C ASP A 209 -12.75 18.62 -6.69
N PHE A 210 -13.93 18.03 -6.90
CA PHE A 210 -14.83 18.41 -7.98
C PHE A 210 -15.34 19.83 -7.80
N GLY A 211 -15.68 20.24 -6.57
CA GLY A 211 -16.03 21.62 -6.25
C GLY A 211 -14.92 22.61 -6.64
N ILE A 212 -13.66 22.27 -6.38
CA ILE A 212 -12.50 23.09 -6.75
C ILE A 212 -12.32 23.15 -8.27
N LEU A 213 -12.47 22.01 -8.95
CA LEU A 213 -12.28 21.90 -10.39
C LEU A 213 -13.40 22.59 -11.18
N ASP A 214 -14.65 22.43 -10.76
CA ASP A 214 -15.82 22.91 -11.50
C ASP A 214 -16.20 24.35 -11.14
N ASN A 215 -15.99 24.75 -9.88
CA ASN A 215 -16.45 26.06 -9.35
C ASN A 215 -15.31 26.94 -8.80
N GLY A 216 -14.06 26.48 -8.89
CA GLY A 216 -12.91 27.22 -8.38
C GLY A 216 -12.56 28.47 -9.21
N LYS A 217 -11.69 29.32 -8.63
CA LYS A 217 -11.24 30.57 -9.29
C LYS A 217 -10.33 30.31 -10.51
N LEU A 218 -9.62 29.18 -10.53
CA LEU A 218 -8.70 28.83 -11.61
C LEU A 218 -9.41 28.03 -12.69
N HIS A 219 -9.16 28.39 -13.95
CA HIS A 219 -9.74 27.67 -15.09
C HIS A 219 -8.96 26.37 -15.37
N PRO A 220 -9.61 25.19 -15.40
CA PRO A 220 -8.93 23.90 -15.58
C PRO A 220 -8.12 23.75 -16.87
N GLY A 221 -8.54 24.43 -17.95
CA GLY A 221 -7.80 24.43 -19.21
C GLY A 221 -6.51 25.26 -19.17
N GLN A 222 -6.42 26.27 -18.30
CA GLN A 222 -5.25 27.15 -18.19
C GLN A 222 -4.25 26.63 -17.15
N TYR A 223 -4.75 26.12 -16.02
CA TYR A 223 -3.95 25.65 -14.89
C TYR A 223 -3.96 24.13 -14.78
N ALA A 224 -3.92 23.44 -15.92
CA ALA A 224 -4.12 22.00 -16.01
C ALA A 224 -3.19 21.20 -15.08
N THR A 225 -1.91 21.60 -14.97
CA THR A 225 -0.93 20.93 -14.10
C THR A 225 -1.31 21.01 -12.61
N GLY A 226 -1.84 22.15 -12.14
CA GLY A 226 -2.30 22.29 -10.75
C GLY A 226 -3.46 21.34 -10.44
N PHE A 227 -4.40 21.20 -11.38
CA PHE A 227 -5.50 20.23 -11.26
C PHE A 227 -5.02 18.78 -11.39
N THR A 228 -3.92 18.51 -12.10
CA THR A 228 -3.29 17.19 -12.11
C THR A 228 -2.77 16.82 -10.71
N TYR A 229 -2.09 17.74 -10.01
CA TYR A 229 -1.67 17.50 -8.62
C TYR A 229 -2.86 17.22 -7.70
N LEU A 230 -3.94 18.00 -7.83
CA LEU A 230 -5.17 17.79 -7.06
C LEU A 230 -5.72 16.38 -7.28
N LEU A 231 -5.97 15.99 -8.53
CA LEU A 231 -6.55 14.70 -8.87
C LEU A 231 -5.64 13.51 -8.54
N LEU A 232 -4.32 13.66 -8.69
CA LEU A 232 -3.37 12.60 -8.33
C LEU A 232 -3.21 12.47 -6.82
N TYR A 233 -3.19 13.58 -6.09
CA TYR A 233 -3.22 13.54 -4.63
C TYR A 233 -4.47 12.81 -4.13
N LEU A 234 -5.66 13.16 -4.66
CA LEU A 234 -6.89 12.43 -4.37
C LEU A 234 -6.77 10.94 -4.66
N CYS A 235 -6.23 10.57 -5.83
CA CYS A 235 -6.06 9.16 -6.21
C CYS A 235 -5.25 8.39 -5.16
N TYR A 236 -4.06 8.88 -4.84
CA TYR A 236 -3.13 8.15 -4.00
C TYR A 236 -3.49 8.23 -2.51
N LYS A 237 -4.07 9.34 -2.04
CA LYS A 237 -4.53 9.42 -0.64
C LYS A 237 -5.71 8.48 -0.39
N LEU A 238 -6.61 8.33 -1.36
CA LEU A 238 -7.70 7.36 -1.26
C LEU A 238 -7.16 5.92 -1.24
N ASP A 239 -6.22 5.57 -2.12
CA ASP A 239 -5.56 4.23 -2.10
C ASP A 239 -4.92 3.96 -0.73
N TYR A 240 -4.09 4.89 -0.25
CA TYR A 240 -3.34 4.71 0.97
C TYR A 240 -4.22 4.69 2.23
N LEU A 241 -5.15 5.63 2.37
CA LEU A 241 -5.92 5.83 3.61
C LEU A 241 -7.14 4.92 3.74
N THR A 242 -7.71 4.50 2.62
CA THR A 242 -8.91 3.65 2.65
C THR A 242 -8.58 2.18 2.41
N LYS A 243 -7.42 1.91 1.78
CA LYS A 243 -6.92 0.58 1.42
C LYS A 243 -8.03 -0.23 0.73
N PRO A 244 -8.52 0.24 -0.43
CA PRO A 244 -9.59 -0.43 -1.14
C PRO A 244 -9.11 -1.74 -1.75
N GLU A 245 -10.04 -2.66 -1.98
CA GLU A 245 -9.84 -3.89 -2.76
C GLU A 245 -10.81 -3.88 -3.95
N GLY A 246 -10.64 -4.79 -4.93
CA GLY A 246 -11.56 -4.92 -6.07
C GLY A 246 -11.71 -3.65 -6.93
N TYR A 247 -12.95 -3.28 -7.24
CA TYR A 247 -13.26 -2.26 -8.24
C TYR A 247 -12.66 -0.87 -7.93
N MET A 248 -12.72 -0.42 -6.68
CA MET A 248 -12.16 0.88 -6.32
C MET A 248 -10.63 0.88 -6.48
N MET A 249 -9.94 -0.17 -6.01
CA MET A 249 -8.49 -0.33 -6.19
C MET A 249 -8.12 -0.24 -7.68
N GLU A 250 -8.76 -1.05 -8.53
CA GLU A 250 -8.48 -1.06 -9.98
C GLU A 250 -8.80 0.29 -10.64
N THR A 251 -9.82 1.00 -10.16
CA THR A 251 -10.15 2.35 -10.66
C THR A 251 -9.03 3.35 -10.33
N LEU A 252 -8.46 3.30 -9.13
CA LEU A 252 -7.34 4.16 -8.74
C LEU A 252 -6.07 3.81 -9.53
N GLU A 253 -5.77 2.52 -9.74
CA GLU A 253 -4.65 2.11 -10.58
C GLU A 253 -4.83 2.53 -12.05
N ARG A 254 -6.07 2.46 -12.57
CA ARG A 254 -6.41 2.97 -13.89
C ARG A 254 -6.19 4.48 -13.99
N ILE A 255 -6.56 5.26 -12.97
CA ILE A 255 -6.31 6.70 -12.91
C ILE A 255 -4.81 6.99 -13.02
N HIS A 256 -3.98 6.27 -12.26
CA HIS A 256 -2.52 6.36 -12.37
C HIS A 256 -2.05 6.11 -13.81
N ARG A 257 -2.48 5.00 -14.43
CA ARG A 257 -2.11 4.67 -15.81
C ARG A 257 -2.54 5.75 -16.81
N LEU A 258 -3.76 6.28 -16.66
CA LEU A 258 -4.30 7.34 -17.53
C LEU A 258 -3.50 8.64 -17.41
N ALA A 259 -3.07 9.02 -16.22
CA ALA A 259 -2.27 10.23 -16.01
C ALA A 259 -0.94 10.17 -16.77
N PHE A 260 -0.25 9.03 -16.71
CA PHE A 260 1.09 8.85 -17.30
C PHE A 260 1.10 8.24 -18.71
N ALA A 261 -0.07 7.90 -19.28
CA ALA A 261 -0.17 7.33 -20.62
C ALA A 261 0.44 8.24 -21.70
N LYS A 262 1.14 7.65 -22.67
CA LYS A 262 1.64 8.35 -23.87
C LYS A 262 0.65 8.19 -25.03
N ASP A 263 -0.58 8.68 -24.84
CA ASP A 263 -1.73 8.48 -25.73
C ASP A 263 -2.05 9.70 -26.62
N GLY A 264 -1.15 10.68 -26.69
CA GLY A 264 -1.31 11.91 -27.49
C GLY A 264 -2.28 12.94 -26.90
N LYS A 265 -2.93 12.66 -25.76
CA LYS A 265 -3.79 13.64 -25.07
C LYS A 265 -2.96 14.67 -24.30
N ASN A 266 -3.44 15.91 -24.30
CA ASN A 266 -2.87 16.95 -23.45
C ASN A 266 -3.32 16.80 -21.98
N VAL A 267 -2.67 17.56 -21.09
CA VAL A 267 -2.90 17.47 -19.62
C VAL A 267 -4.36 17.73 -19.24
N ALA A 268 -5.01 18.73 -19.85
CA ALA A 268 -6.41 19.05 -19.55
C ALA A 268 -7.36 17.93 -19.99
N GLN A 269 -7.14 17.32 -21.16
CA GLN A 269 -7.90 16.17 -21.64
C GLN A 269 -7.73 14.93 -20.74
N LYS A 270 -6.52 14.72 -20.22
CA LYS A 270 -6.26 13.65 -19.24
C LYS A 270 -7.00 13.90 -17.94
N ASN A 271 -6.96 15.11 -17.40
CA ASN A 271 -7.70 15.49 -16.17
C ASN A 271 -9.21 15.26 -16.34
N LEU A 272 -9.79 15.61 -17.49
CA LEU A 272 -11.20 15.30 -17.78
C LEU A 272 -11.50 13.80 -17.80
N THR A 273 -10.57 12.99 -18.30
CA THR A 273 -10.71 11.52 -18.30
C THR A 273 -10.61 10.98 -16.87
N ILE A 274 -9.66 11.46 -16.07
CA ILE A 274 -9.50 11.09 -14.65
C ILE A 274 -10.74 11.48 -13.84
N ARG A 275 -11.28 12.68 -14.04
CA ARG A 275 -12.53 13.13 -13.39
C ARG A 275 -13.69 12.17 -13.67
N LYS A 276 -13.79 11.64 -14.89
CA LYS A 276 -14.82 10.63 -15.23
C LYS A 276 -14.64 9.32 -14.47
N GLU A 277 -13.40 8.91 -14.19
CA GLU A 277 -13.14 7.71 -13.37
C GLU A 277 -13.57 7.92 -11.92
N PHE A 278 -13.28 9.09 -11.33
CA PHE A 278 -13.78 9.44 -10.00
C PHE A 278 -15.31 9.56 -9.95
N GLN A 279 -15.94 10.05 -11.03
CA GLN A 279 -17.41 10.10 -11.12
C GLN A 279 -18.03 8.70 -10.98
N LYS A 280 -17.43 7.67 -11.60
CA LYS A 280 -17.88 6.28 -11.44
C LYS A 280 -17.84 5.81 -9.98
N LEU A 281 -16.88 6.29 -9.18
CA LEU A 281 -16.82 5.99 -7.75
C LEU A 281 -17.92 6.72 -6.98
N LEU A 282 -18.25 7.97 -7.35
CA LEU A 282 -19.38 8.67 -6.74
C LEU A 282 -20.72 7.99 -7.05
N ASP A 283 -20.88 7.48 -8.26
CA ASP A 283 -22.13 6.84 -8.71
C ASP A 283 -22.27 5.40 -8.19
N ARG A 284 -21.22 4.83 -7.60
CA ARG A 284 -21.21 3.46 -7.09
C ARG A 284 -22.04 3.37 -5.79
N PRO A 285 -22.96 2.39 -5.67
CA PRO A 285 -23.75 2.18 -4.45
C PRO A 285 -22.90 1.84 -3.23
N GLN A 286 -23.33 2.27 -2.05
CA GLN A 286 -22.64 2.05 -0.78
C GLN A 286 -22.40 0.55 -0.49
N GLU A 287 -23.38 -0.30 -0.83
CA GLU A 287 -23.31 -1.74 -0.58
C GLU A 287 -22.16 -2.38 -1.35
N LYS A 288 -21.79 -1.84 -2.51
CA LYS A 288 -20.66 -2.32 -3.29
C LYS A 288 -19.33 -1.92 -2.64
N PHE A 289 -19.19 -0.67 -2.17
CA PHE A 289 -18.03 -0.27 -1.37
C PHE A 289 -17.86 -1.14 -0.12
N PHE A 290 -18.93 -1.41 0.60
CA PHE A 290 -18.85 -2.21 1.83
C PHE A 290 -18.43 -3.67 1.60
N LYS A 291 -18.70 -4.22 0.40
CA LYS A 291 -18.23 -5.54 -0.02
C LYS A 291 -16.73 -5.57 -0.34
N GLU A 292 -16.18 -4.45 -0.78
CA GLU A 292 -14.76 -4.25 -1.08
C GLU A 292 -13.94 -3.84 0.15
N MET A 293 -14.59 -3.37 1.22
CA MET A 293 -13.93 -3.02 2.48
C MET A 293 -13.73 -4.25 3.36
N TYR A 294 -12.60 -4.92 3.19
CA TYR A 294 -12.12 -5.99 4.06
C TYR A 294 -10.60 -5.89 4.24
N GLU A 295 -10.07 -6.59 5.23
CA GLU A 295 -8.63 -6.73 5.40
C GLU A 295 -8.14 -8.03 4.81
N VAL A 296 -6.95 -7.96 4.22
CA VAL A 296 -6.22 -9.08 3.65
C VAL A 296 -4.87 -9.25 4.31
N ARG A 297 -4.29 -10.44 4.11
CA ARG A 297 -2.90 -10.77 4.46
C ARG A 297 -2.07 -10.78 3.20
N SER A 298 -0.81 -10.39 3.31
CA SER A 298 0.09 -10.36 2.16
C SER A 298 1.44 -10.98 2.52
N THR A 299 2.03 -11.68 1.55
CA THR A 299 3.39 -12.22 1.66
C THR A 299 4.37 -11.40 0.85
N PHE A 300 3.96 -10.90 -0.32
CA PHE A 300 4.84 -10.20 -1.24
C PHE A 300 4.41 -8.75 -1.43
N GLY A 301 5.38 -7.84 -1.35
CA GLY A 301 5.21 -6.45 -1.71
C GLY A 301 5.23 -6.28 -3.22
N ILE A 302 4.40 -5.35 -3.73
CA ILE A 302 4.31 -5.02 -5.16
C ILE A 302 5.01 -3.69 -5.51
N THR A 303 5.47 -2.96 -4.50
CA THR A 303 6.17 -1.68 -4.66
C THR A 303 7.68 -1.87 -4.75
N THR A 304 8.34 -0.94 -5.44
CA THR A 304 9.79 -0.99 -5.63
C THR A 304 10.49 -0.26 -4.48
N PRO A 305 11.49 -0.86 -3.81
CA PRO A 305 12.24 -0.17 -2.76
C PRO A 305 13.04 1.01 -3.32
N ILE A 306 13.13 2.08 -2.55
CA ILE A 306 14.01 3.23 -2.82
C ILE A 306 14.72 3.65 -1.54
N ASP A 307 15.85 4.35 -1.70
CA ASP A 307 16.56 4.99 -0.60
C ASP A 307 16.08 6.43 -0.34
N HIS A 308 16.64 7.03 0.70
CA HIS A 308 16.35 8.41 1.08
C HIS A 308 16.82 9.41 0.03
N GLU A 309 17.94 9.16 -0.64
CA GLU A 309 18.50 10.09 -1.63
C GLU A 309 17.53 10.28 -2.81
N LYS A 310 16.97 9.17 -3.31
CA LYS A 310 15.95 9.21 -4.36
C LYS A 310 14.68 9.90 -3.89
N LEU A 311 14.27 9.70 -2.63
CA LEU A 311 13.12 10.40 -2.06
C LEU A 311 13.37 11.92 -1.96
N ALA A 312 14.54 12.32 -1.48
CA ALA A 312 14.95 13.72 -1.37
C ALA A 312 14.98 14.41 -2.73
N LEU A 313 15.36 13.69 -3.80
CA LEU A 313 15.28 14.17 -5.18
C LEU A 313 13.84 14.44 -5.62
N ILE A 314 12.91 13.50 -5.37
CA ILE A 314 11.48 13.66 -5.68
C ILE A 314 10.93 14.90 -4.97
N ILE A 315 11.18 15.04 -3.65
CA ILE A 315 10.75 16.21 -2.90
C ILE A 315 11.33 17.49 -3.51
N GLY A 316 12.63 17.50 -3.83
CA GLY A 316 13.31 18.67 -4.38
C GLY A 316 12.81 19.09 -5.77
N GLN A 317 12.37 18.15 -6.60
CA GLN A 317 11.87 18.40 -7.94
C GLN A 317 10.41 18.88 -7.94
N GLU A 318 9.57 18.27 -7.11
CA GLU A 318 8.13 18.47 -7.15
C GLU A 318 7.65 19.62 -6.25
N LEU A 319 8.26 19.80 -5.07
CA LEU A 319 7.79 20.76 -4.08
C LEU A 319 7.74 22.22 -4.58
N PRO A 320 8.70 22.72 -5.39
CA PRO A 320 8.64 24.09 -5.91
C PRO A 320 7.38 24.42 -6.70
N ASN A 321 6.68 23.41 -7.25
CA ASN A 321 5.47 23.62 -8.05
C ASN A 321 4.27 24.15 -7.24
N MET A 322 4.35 24.18 -5.91
CA MET A 322 3.30 24.75 -5.06
C MET A 322 3.37 26.27 -4.92
N LYS A 323 4.56 26.87 -5.10
CA LYS A 323 4.85 28.25 -4.66
C LYS A 323 3.91 29.29 -5.26
N TRP A 324 3.68 29.22 -6.57
CA TRP A 324 2.80 30.15 -7.26
C TRP A 324 1.37 30.05 -6.71
N TYR A 325 0.84 28.84 -6.51
CA TYR A 325 -0.51 28.65 -5.97
C TYR A 325 -0.62 29.20 -4.54
N LEU A 326 0.41 29.00 -3.73
CA LEU A 326 0.45 29.53 -2.37
C LEU A 326 0.46 31.06 -2.34
N GLU A 327 1.32 31.69 -3.15
CA GLU A 327 1.44 33.15 -3.25
C GLU A 327 0.17 33.82 -3.78
N GLN A 328 -0.58 33.14 -4.66
CA GLN A 328 -1.85 33.63 -5.20
C GLN A 328 -3.07 33.27 -4.34
N GLY A 329 -2.87 32.62 -3.17
CA GLY A 329 -3.96 32.26 -2.26
C GLY A 329 -4.82 31.07 -2.72
N HIS A 330 -4.31 30.25 -3.65
CA HIS A 330 -4.91 28.98 -4.05
C HIS A 330 -4.45 27.84 -3.14
N GLU A 331 -4.76 27.95 -1.84
CA GLU A 331 -4.21 27.11 -0.78
C GLU A 331 -4.45 25.60 -0.98
N GLN A 332 -5.62 25.21 -1.50
CA GLN A 332 -5.94 23.78 -1.72
C GLN A 332 -5.07 23.15 -2.81
N ILE A 333 -4.83 23.87 -3.92
CA ILE A 333 -3.93 23.40 -4.99
C ILE A 333 -2.48 23.44 -4.50
N ALA A 334 -2.11 24.46 -3.73
CA ALA A 334 -0.80 24.52 -3.10
C ALA A 334 -0.57 23.31 -2.17
N LEU A 335 -1.56 22.91 -1.38
CA LEU A 335 -1.50 21.75 -0.48
C LEU A 335 -1.51 20.41 -1.23
N ALA A 336 -2.14 20.35 -2.41
CA ALA A 336 -2.16 19.14 -3.22
C ALA A 336 -0.78 18.72 -3.72
N VAL A 337 0.17 19.65 -3.87
CA VAL A 337 1.56 19.33 -4.28
C VAL A 337 2.30 18.51 -3.22
N PRO A 338 2.48 18.96 -1.96
CA PRO A 338 3.09 18.14 -0.93
C PRO A 338 2.26 16.88 -0.63
N GLY A 339 0.93 16.96 -0.70
CA GLY A 339 0.05 15.80 -0.59
C GLY A 339 0.33 14.74 -1.67
N TYR A 340 0.49 15.17 -2.92
CA TYR A 340 0.88 14.32 -4.05
C TYR A 340 2.24 13.67 -3.81
N ILE A 341 3.27 14.45 -3.44
CA ILE A 341 4.63 13.91 -3.19
C ILE A 341 4.58 12.75 -2.21
N VAL A 342 3.90 12.96 -1.08
CA VAL A 342 3.77 11.98 0.00
C VAL A 342 3.01 10.76 -0.46
N SER A 343 1.79 10.97 -0.96
CA SER A 343 0.88 9.88 -1.30
C SER A 343 1.34 9.07 -2.52
N PHE A 344 1.90 9.73 -3.55
CA PHE A 344 2.54 9.06 -4.69
C PHE A 344 3.70 8.17 -4.25
N SER A 345 4.56 8.69 -3.37
CA SER A 345 5.72 7.93 -2.88
C SER A 345 5.28 6.69 -2.08
N LEU A 346 4.23 6.82 -1.27
CA LEU A 346 3.64 5.70 -0.52
C LEU A 346 2.89 4.70 -1.40
N PHE A 347 2.37 5.15 -2.55
CA PHE A 347 1.67 4.30 -3.52
C PHE A 347 2.65 3.48 -4.35
N TYR A 348 3.71 4.11 -4.84
CA TYR A 348 4.57 3.55 -5.88
C TYR A 348 5.84 2.87 -5.33
N TYR A 349 6.33 3.29 -4.17
CA TYR A 349 7.60 2.83 -3.61
C TYR A 349 7.46 2.16 -2.24
N ALA A 350 8.40 1.26 -1.94
CA ALA A 350 8.70 0.86 -0.57
C ALA A 350 9.75 1.82 0.01
N LEU A 351 9.29 2.78 0.81
CA LEU A 351 10.15 3.80 1.43
C LEU A 351 10.93 3.23 2.62
N PRO A 352 12.09 3.80 2.99
CA PRO A 352 12.71 3.53 4.28
C PRO A 352 11.69 3.74 5.42
N ALA A 353 11.78 2.93 6.47
CA ALA A 353 10.78 2.94 7.54
C ALA A 353 10.60 4.34 8.20
N PRO A 354 11.67 5.12 8.49
CA PRO A 354 11.51 6.46 9.03
C PRO A 354 10.78 7.41 8.09
N ASP A 355 11.13 7.40 6.80
CA ASP A 355 10.49 8.23 5.78
C ASP A 355 8.99 7.93 5.66
N LYS A 356 8.62 6.64 5.67
CA LYS A 356 7.23 6.19 5.68
C LYS A 356 6.46 6.73 6.90
N GLU A 357 7.06 6.71 8.10
CA GLU A 357 6.43 7.23 9.32
C GLU A 357 6.25 8.75 9.28
N PHE A 358 7.24 9.51 8.80
CA PHE A 358 7.09 10.96 8.62
C PHE A 358 6.01 11.30 7.59
N PHE A 359 5.97 10.56 6.48
CA PHE A 359 4.96 10.73 5.45
C PHE A 359 3.56 10.39 5.95
N HIS A 360 3.42 9.32 6.73
CA HIS A 360 2.18 8.98 7.41
C HIS A 360 1.73 10.08 8.38
N LEU A 361 2.65 10.61 9.20
CA LEU A 361 2.36 11.71 10.12
C LEU A 361 1.87 12.96 9.38
N LEU A 362 2.50 13.31 8.25
CA LEU A 362 2.04 14.45 7.45
C LEU A 362 0.63 14.23 6.89
N LEU A 363 0.31 13.02 6.40
CA LEU A 363 -1.07 12.69 6.01
C LEU A 363 -2.03 12.77 7.18
N GLN A 364 -1.65 12.32 8.38
CA GLN A 364 -2.49 12.44 9.57
C GLN A 364 -2.76 13.90 9.96
N ILE A 365 -1.81 14.81 9.70
CA ILE A 365 -1.98 16.25 9.94
C ILE A 365 -2.85 16.88 8.86
N ILE A 366 -2.63 16.57 7.58
CA ILE A 366 -3.40 17.14 6.47
C ILE A 366 -4.85 16.64 6.48
N GLU A 367 -5.02 15.33 6.64
CA GLU A 367 -6.31 14.62 6.62
C GLU A 367 -6.87 14.45 8.04
N HIS A 368 -6.59 15.40 8.94
CA HIS A 368 -6.85 15.27 10.38
C HIS A 368 -8.30 14.90 10.70
N THR A 369 -9.28 15.42 9.94
CA THR A 369 -10.71 15.13 10.17
C THR A 369 -11.00 13.64 10.00
N TYR A 370 -10.38 12.98 9.01
CA TYR A 370 -10.55 11.55 8.80
C TYR A 370 -9.93 10.73 9.94
N PHE A 371 -8.73 11.09 10.38
CA PHE A 371 -8.06 10.42 11.49
C PHE A 371 -8.79 10.63 12.82
N ASP A 372 -9.35 11.83 13.06
CA ASP A 372 -10.19 12.13 14.22
C ASP A 372 -11.47 11.27 14.21
N GLU A 373 -12.14 11.14 13.06
CA GLU A 373 -13.33 10.28 12.90
C GLU A 373 -13.02 8.79 13.10
N LEU A 374 -11.78 8.35 12.83
CA LEU A 374 -11.30 7.00 13.11
C LEU A 374 -10.84 6.78 14.57
N GLY A 375 -10.77 7.85 15.37
CA GLY A 375 -10.37 7.78 16.78
C GLY A 375 -8.87 7.91 17.03
N PHE A 376 -8.09 8.39 16.06
CA PHE A 376 -6.69 8.73 16.25
C PHE A 376 -6.52 10.04 17.01
N ARG A 377 -5.28 10.31 17.44
CA ARG A 377 -4.92 11.60 18.04
C ARG A 377 -5.05 12.72 17.00
N SER A 378 -5.75 13.78 17.40
CA SER A 378 -5.83 15.00 16.60
C SER A 378 -4.56 15.84 16.69
N PHE A 379 -4.11 16.34 15.53
CA PHE A 379 -3.00 17.30 15.41
C PHE A 379 -3.46 18.70 14.99
N VAL A 380 -4.76 18.89 14.78
CA VAL A 380 -5.35 20.17 14.39
C VAL A 380 -6.55 20.43 15.29
N ARG A 381 -6.54 21.56 16.00
CA ARG A 381 -7.63 21.96 16.90
C ARG A 381 -8.15 23.33 16.53
N ASN A 382 -9.46 23.44 16.32
CA ASN A 382 -10.11 24.69 15.92
C ASN A 382 -9.44 25.34 14.68
N GLY A 383 -9.04 24.52 13.70
CA GLY A 383 -8.35 24.97 12.47
C GLY A 383 -6.90 25.41 12.65
N ARG A 384 -6.27 25.13 13.81
CA ARG A 384 -4.86 25.46 14.07
C ARG A 384 -4.04 24.21 14.36
N LEU A 385 -2.80 24.19 13.88
CA LEU A 385 -1.83 23.12 14.10
C LEU A 385 -1.41 23.06 15.58
N GLU A 386 -1.49 21.88 16.19
CA GLU A 386 -1.09 21.62 17.57
C GLU A 386 0.43 21.40 17.65
N LYS A 387 1.20 22.50 17.64
CA LYS A 387 2.68 22.49 17.61
C LYS A 387 3.33 21.51 18.58
N LYS A 388 2.90 21.50 19.85
CA LYS A 388 3.46 20.62 20.89
C LYS A 388 3.20 19.14 20.56
N ALA A 389 2.01 18.81 20.07
CA ALA A 389 1.65 17.44 19.74
C ALA A 389 2.45 16.93 18.52
N ILE A 390 2.57 17.77 17.50
CA ILE A 390 3.31 17.43 16.27
C ILE A 390 4.81 17.26 16.56
N CYS A 391 5.43 18.20 17.28
CA CYS A 391 6.84 18.09 17.64
C CYS A 391 7.12 16.86 18.51
N HIS A 392 6.22 16.52 19.42
CA HIS A 392 6.35 15.31 20.23
C HIS A 392 6.28 14.04 19.38
N GLU A 393 5.40 13.97 18.38
CA GLU A 393 5.33 12.81 17.49
C GLU A 393 6.57 12.70 16.58
N ILE A 394 7.11 13.81 16.08
CA ILE A 394 8.39 13.84 15.34
C ILE A 394 9.53 13.28 16.19
N SER A 395 9.62 13.68 17.46
CA SER A 395 10.60 13.11 18.40
C SER A 395 10.34 11.63 18.65
N GLY A 396 9.08 11.21 18.78
CA GLY A 396 8.72 9.80 18.93
C GLY A 396 9.14 8.92 17.75
N ILE A 397 8.95 9.39 16.51
CA ILE A 397 9.47 8.72 15.30
C ILE A 397 11.00 8.61 15.39
N THR A 398 11.66 9.70 15.78
CA THR A 398 13.13 9.74 15.89
C THR A 398 13.66 8.72 16.91
N GLU A 399 13.02 8.65 18.07
CA GLU A 399 13.39 7.71 19.14
C GLU A 399 13.17 6.25 18.75
N ARG A 400 12.10 5.93 18.00
CA ARG A 400 11.84 4.56 17.51
C ARG A 400 12.94 4.04 16.58
N HIS A 401 13.53 4.93 15.79
CA HIS A 401 14.53 4.59 14.78
C HIS A 401 15.97 4.88 15.20
N CYS A 402 16.22 5.45 16.38
CA CYS A 402 17.55 5.93 16.77
C CYS A 402 18.66 4.85 16.75
N LYS A 403 18.31 3.59 16.98
CA LYS A 403 19.25 2.45 16.90
C LYS A 403 19.60 2.10 15.47
N ALA A 404 18.60 2.08 14.58
CA ALA A 404 18.79 1.75 13.18
C ALA A 404 19.44 2.91 12.43
N CYS A 405 19.02 4.15 12.71
CA CYS A 405 19.41 5.39 12.03
C CYS A 405 19.95 6.43 13.02
N PRO A 406 21.20 6.32 13.49
CA PRO A 406 21.75 7.15 14.57
C PRO A 406 21.97 8.62 14.19
N HIS A 407 22.09 8.93 12.90
CA HIS A 407 22.31 10.28 12.39
C HIS A 407 21.01 11.04 12.09
N MET A 408 19.86 10.37 12.19
CA MET A 408 18.57 10.98 11.89
C MET A 408 18.19 12.02 12.95
N GLN A 409 18.28 13.31 12.57
CA GLN A 409 17.95 14.43 13.45
C GLN A 409 17.06 15.45 12.70
N PRO A 410 15.72 15.34 12.83
CA PRO A 410 14.81 16.29 12.19
C PRO A 410 14.93 17.70 12.80
N ASP A 411 15.18 18.72 11.98
CA ASP A 411 15.21 20.11 12.45
C ASP A 411 13.79 20.73 12.52
N VAL A 412 13.12 20.53 13.66
CA VAL A 412 11.78 21.07 13.92
C VAL A 412 11.72 22.61 13.92
N LYS A 413 12.87 23.32 13.95
CA LYS A 413 12.90 24.78 13.86
C LYS A 413 12.58 25.27 12.44
N MET A 414 12.73 24.41 11.42
CA MET A 414 12.35 24.71 10.04
C MET A 414 10.83 24.84 9.85
N LEU A 415 10.03 24.23 10.74
CA LEU A 415 8.59 24.15 10.59
C LEU A 415 7.91 25.52 10.69
N VAL A 416 7.11 25.84 9.68
CA VAL A 416 6.30 27.06 9.57
C VAL A 416 4.85 26.75 9.95
N TRP A 417 4.25 27.57 10.81
CA TRP A 417 2.98 27.23 11.48
C TRP A 417 1.79 28.10 11.05
N ASN A 418 1.95 28.99 10.06
CA ASN A 418 0.95 30.01 9.75
C ASN A 418 -0.27 29.44 9.02
N SER A 419 -0.05 28.48 8.11
CA SER A 419 -1.10 27.78 7.36
C SER A 419 -0.68 26.35 7.08
N LEU A 420 -1.66 25.49 6.76
CA LEU A 420 -1.41 24.08 6.47
C LEU A 420 -0.52 23.87 5.23
N PRO A 421 -0.67 24.61 4.10
CA PRO A 421 0.27 24.51 2.98
C PRO A 421 1.71 24.90 3.34
N GLN A 422 1.90 25.99 4.08
CA GLN A 422 3.24 26.42 4.52
C GLN A 422 3.88 25.43 5.48
N PHE A 423 3.07 24.84 6.37
CA PHE A 423 3.52 23.76 7.22
C PHE A 423 3.97 22.55 6.40
N ALA A 424 3.14 22.07 5.46
CA ALA A 424 3.47 20.92 4.62
C ALA A 424 4.74 21.15 3.78
N GLU A 425 4.93 22.36 3.24
CA GLU A 425 6.16 22.75 2.54
C GLU A 425 7.39 22.63 3.45
N SER A 426 7.36 23.30 4.60
CA SER A 426 8.48 23.29 5.55
C SER A 426 8.74 21.91 6.16
N TYR A 427 7.70 21.08 6.32
CA TYR A 427 7.79 19.71 6.79
C TYR A 427 8.52 18.82 5.78
N LEU A 428 8.16 18.90 4.50
CA LEU A 428 8.86 18.14 3.46
C LEU A 428 10.29 18.61 3.27
N HIS A 429 10.57 19.90 3.47
CA HIS A 429 11.95 20.38 3.54
C HIS A 429 12.74 19.74 4.69
N MET A 430 12.16 19.66 5.89
CA MET A 430 12.77 18.98 7.04
C MET A 430 13.05 17.50 6.73
N VAL A 431 12.07 16.78 6.16
CA VAL A 431 12.25 15.36 5.79
C VAL A 431 13.33 15.19 4.72
N ARG A 432 13.34 16.04 3.69
CA ARG A 432 14.35 16.00 2.61
C ARG A 432 15.78 16.16 3.11
N THR A 433 15.99 16.85 4.24
CA THR A 433 17.31 17.12 4.81
C THR A 433 17.75 16.12 5.88
N LEU A 434 17.00 15.04 6.09
CA LEU A 434 17.38 14.02 7.05
C LEU A 434 18.68 13.33 6.62
N ASP A 435 19.54 13.08 7.59
CA ASP A 435 20.71 12.23 7.40
C ASP A 435 20.35 10.79 7.79
N LEU A 436 20.02 9.99 6.77
CA LEU A 436 19.78 8.55 6.90
C LEU A 436 21.02 7.72 6.50
N SER A 437 22.20 8.34 6.46
CA SER A 437 23.45 7.59 6.31
C SER A 437 23.68 6.70 7.53
N GLY A 438 24.20 5.48 7.29
CA GLY A 438 24.42 4.51 8.35
C GLY A 438 23.15 3.89 8.93
N CYS A 439 22.00 4.03 8.26
CA CYS A 439 20.81 3.22 8.58
C CYS A 439 21.09 1.73 8.31
N ALA A 440 20.82 0.88 9.30
CA ALA A 440 20.92 -0.58 9.20
C ALA A 440 19.69 -1.24 8.59
#